data_AF-A0A4R2P3D5-F1
#
_entry.id   AF-A0A4R2P3D5-F1
#
_cell.length_a   1.000
_cell.length_b   1.000
_cell.length_c   1.000
_cell.angle_alpha   90.00
_cell.angle_beta   90.00
_cell.angle_gamma   90.00
#
_symmetry.space_group_name_H-M   'P 1'
#
loop_
_entity.id
_entity.type
_entity.pdbx_description
1 polymer ?
#
loop_
_entity_poly.entity_id
_entity_poly.type
_entity_poly.pdbx_seq_one_letter_code
_entity_poly.pdbx_strand_id
1 'polypeptide(L)' 'MLKDFLKIDGVKELDKEKLKNTTGGILTITCEFSDGGNWSGQTCQYHVASDMARHCVNSGGSPSYSNSDFE' A
#
# COMPACT_ATOMS: atom_id res chain seq x y z
N MET A 1 -20.76 -29.23 1.44
CA MET A 1 -21.32 -27.87 1.62
C MET A 1 -21.23 -27.54 3.10
N LEU A 2 -20.16 -26.86 3.53
CA LEU A 2 -20.01 -26.37 4.90
C LEU A 2 -20.48 -24.91 4.91
N LYS A 3 -21.72 -24.69 5.36
CA LYS A 3 -22.32 -23.37 5.60
C LYS A 3 -22.32 -23.06 7.11
N ASP A 4 -21.23 -23.38 7.79
CA ASP A 4 -21.10 -23.13 9.21
C ASP A 4 -20.40 -21.80 9.42
N PHE A 5 -21.23 -20.79 9.61
CA PHE A 5 -20.85 -19.48 10.08
C PHE A 5 -20.03 -19.62 11.38
N LEU A 6 -18.78 -19.17 11.36
CA LEU A 6 -18.00 -18.86 12.56
C LEU A 6 -18.69 -17.70 13.30
N LYS A 7 -19.72 -17.99 14.10
CA LYS A 7 -20.19 -17.08 15.14
C LYS A 7 -19.24 -17.21 16.33
N ILE A 8 -18.17 -16.42 16.30
CA ILE A 8 -17.32 -16.19 17.46
C ILE A 8 -17.99 -15.04 18.22
N ASP A 9 -18.66 -15.36 19.33
CA ASP A 9 -19.20 -14.35 20.24
C ASP A 9 -18.05 -13.51 20.80
N GLY A 10 -18.06 -12.20 20.48
CA GLY A 10 -16.99 -11.25 20.82
C GLY A 10 -16.30 -10.61 19.62
N VAL A 11 -16.55 -11.08 18.39
CA VAL A 11 -16.10 -10.38 17.19
C VAL A 11 -16.99 -9.15 17.01
N LYS A 12 -16.51 -8.00 17.51
CA LYS A 12 -16.97 -6.69 17.03
C LYS A 12 -17.02 -6.79 15.52
N GLU A 13 -18.18 -6.54 14.94
CA GLU A 13 -18.40 -6.53 13.49
C GLU A 13 -17.13 -6.06 12.80
N LEU A 14 -16.56 -6.93 11.97
CA LEU A 14 -15.43 -6.60 11.11
C LEU A 14 -15.93 -5.46 10.22
N ASP A 15 -15.67 -4.24 10.70
CA ASP A 15 -16.04 -3.00 10.04
C ASP A 15 -15.46 -3.06 8.64
N LYS A 16 -16.36 -3.13 7.64
CA LYS A 16 -15.97 -3.25 6.25
C LYS A 16 -15.11 -2.06 5.81
N GLU A 17 -15.24 -0.90 6.44
CA GLU A 17 -14.36 0.25 6.18
C GLU A 17 -12.97 0.04 6.79
N LYS A 18 -12.87 -0.58 7.98
CA LYS A 18 -11.58 -1.01 8.52
C LYS A 18 -10.94 -2.09 7.65
N LEU A 19 -11.72 -3.05 7.15
CA LEU A 19 -11.25 -4.05 6.19
C LEU A 19 -10.81 -3.42 4.86
N LYS A 20 -11.51 -2.42 4.33
CA LYS A 20 -11.05 -1.64 3.16
C LYS A 20 -9.74 -0.91 3.42
N ASN A 21 -9.54 -0.39 4.64
CA ASN A 21 -8.24 0.13 5.07
C ASN A 21 -7.19 -0.95 5.33
N THR A 22 -7.58 -2.23 5.44
CA THR A 22 -6.65 -3.37 5.63
C THR A 22 -6.27 -4.01 4.29
N THR A 23 -7.16 -3.98 3.29
CA THR A 23 -6.83 -4.16 1.86
C THR A 23 -6.61 -2.79 1.23
N GLY A 24 -5.65 -2.03 1.75
CA GLY A 24 -5.19 -0.82 1.10
C GLY A 24 -4.63 -1.17 -0.28
N GLY A 25 -5.06 -0.42 -1.30
CA GLY A 25 -4.54 -0.55 -2.66
C GLY A 25 -3.01 -0.59 -2.66
N ILE A 26 -2.42 -1.33 -3.60
CA ILE A 26 -0.96 -1.37 -3.69
C ILE A 26 -0.49 -0.02 -4.22
N LEU A 27 0.19 0.72 -3.34
CA LEU A 27 0.92 1.92 -3.71
C LEU A 27 2.26 1.49 -4.28
N THR A 28 2.50 1.87 -5.53
CA THR A 28 3.81 1.71 -6.18
C THR A 28 4.49 3.07 -6.21
N ILE A 29 5.70 3.12 -5.66
CA ILE A 29 6.58 4.29 -5.69
C ILE A 29 7.70 4.01 -6.67
N THR A 30 7.85 4.86 -7.67
CA THR A 30 8.97 4.82 -8.61
C THR A 30 9.84 6.04 -8.39
N CYS A 31 11.14 5.84 -8.23
CA CYS A 31 12.14 6.89 -8.08
C CYS A 31 13.02 6.93 -9.32
N GLU A 32 13.13 8.10 -9.96
CA GLU A 32 13.98 8.32 -11.12
C GLU A 32 15.11 9.31 -10.79
N PHE A 33 16.32 9.01 -11.23
CA PHE A 33 17.50 9.86 -11.06
C PHE A 33 17.89 10.51 -12.39
N SER A 34 18.59 11.64 -12.33
CA SER A 34 18.99 12.42 -13.52
C SER A 34 19.97 11.70 -14.44
N ASP A 35 20.67 10.67 -13.94
CA ASP A 35 21.56 9.81 -14.71
C ASP A 35 20.82 8.68 -15.46
N GLY A 36 19.48 8.64 -15.34
CA GLY A 36 18.63 7.61 -15.93
C GLY A 36 18.46 6.36 -15.06
N GLY A 37 19.11 6.31 -13.89
CA GLY A 37 18.88 5.27 -12.90
C GLY A 37 17.45 5.33 -12.35
N ASN A 38 16.87 4.19 -12.02
CA ASN A 38 15.58 4.14 -11.35
C ASN A 38 15.47 2.92 -10.41
N TRP A 39 14.55 3.02 -9.46
CA TRP A 39 14.05 1.88 -8.70
C TRP A 39 12.55 2.05 -8.46
N SER A 40 11.87 0.93 -8.24
CA SER A 40 10.47 0.93 -7.83
C SER A 40 10.25 -0.01 -6.65
N GLY A 41 9.26 0.32 -5.83
CA GLY A 41 8.86 -0.54 -4.73
C GLY A 41 7.37 -0.37 -4.41
N GLN A 42 6.81 -1.38 -3.78
CA GLN A 42 5.37 -1.51 -3.58
C GLN A 42 5.05 -1.68 -2.10
N THR A 43 3.95 -1.07 -1.65
CA THR A 43 3.47 -1.21 -0.28
C THR A 43 1.98 -0.96 -0.20
N CYS A 44 1.30 -1.63 0.72
CA CYS A 44 -0.09 -1.34 1.08
C CYS A 44 -0.20 -0.30 2.22
N GLN A 45 0.94 0.19 2.74
CA GLN A 45 1.00 1.08 3.89
C GLN A 45 1.41 2.49 3.46
N TYR A 46 0.51 3.46 3.65
CA TYR A 46 0.73 4.85 3.23
C TYR A 46 1.99 5.49 3.85
N HIS A 47 2.26 5.24 5.12
CA HIS A 47 3.45 5.80 5.78
C HIS A 47 4.75 5.23 5.19
N VAL A 48 4.77 3.94 4.84
CA VAL A 48 5.91 3.32 4.14
C VAL A 48 6.10 3.94 2.75
N ALA A 49 5.01 4.17 2.01
CA ALA A 49 5.07 4.83 0.70
C ALA A 49 5.64 6.25 0.80
N SER A 50 5.24 7.00 1.83
CA SER A 50 5.78 8.33 2.12
C SER A 50 7.27 8.29 2.47
N ASP A 51 7.70 7.30 3.26
CA ASP A 51 9.12 7.10 3.62
C ASP A 51 9.98 6.76 2.39
N MET A 52 9.47 5.92 1.50
CA MET A 52 10.12 5.58 0.24
C MET A 52 10.29 6.82 -0.66
N ALA A 53 9.25 7.63 -0.80
CA ALA A 53 9.33 8.86 -1.60
C ALA A 53 10.29 9.90 -0.98
N ARG A 54 10.28 10.04 0.35
CA ARG A 54 11.23 10.89 1.07
C ARG A 54 12.68 10.41 0.89
N HIS A 55 12.91 9.10 0.94
CA HIS A 55 14.22 8.53 0.65
C HIS A 55 14.66 8.82 -0.79
N CYS A 56 13.76 8.72 -1.77
CA CYS A 56 14.03 9.08 -3.15
C CYS A 56 14.54 10.53 -3.27
N VAL A 57 13.81 11.49 -2.70
CA VAL A 57 14.20 12.92 -2.72
C VAL A 57 15.54 13.15 -2.02
N ASN A 58 15.75 12.53 -0.85
CA ASN A 58 17.01 12.67 -0.10
C ASN A 58 18.22 12.09 -0.86
N SER A 59 17.98 11.10 -1.72
CA SER A 59 19.01 10.51 -2.58
C SER A 59 19.20 11.28 -3.90
N GLY A 60 18.45 12.37 -4.12
CA GLY A 60 18.54 13.21 -5.33
C GLY A 60 17.66 12.74 -6.50
N GLY A 61 16.72 11.83 -6.24
CA GLY A 61 15.76 11.36 -7.23
C GLY A 61 14.42 12.11 -7.20
N SER A 62 13.59 11.82 -8.19
CA SER A 62 12.22 12.33 -8.33
C SER A 62 11.21 11.19 -8.15
N PRO A 63 10.37 11.21 -7.10
CA PRO A 63 9.40 10.15 -6.87
C PRO A 63 8.10 10.37 -7.66
N SER A 64 7.50 9.29 -8.12
CA SER A 64 6.14 9.23 -8.66
C SER A 64 5.31 8.16 -7.94
N TYR A 65 3.99 8.35 -7.91
CA TYR A 65 3.04 7.49 -7.21
C TYR A 65 2.05 6.90 -8.21
N SER A 66 1.86 5.59 -8.16
CA SER A 66 0.71 4.94 -8.79
C SER A 66 -0.01 4.07 -7.77
N ASN A 67 -1.34 4.09 -7.83
CA ASN A 67 -2.17 3.18 -7.07
C ASN A 67 -2.78 2.19 -8.05
N SER A 68 -2.49 0.91 -7.85
CA SER A 68 -3.23 -0.17 -8.48
C SER A 68 -4.23 -0.67 -7.45
N ASP A 69 -5.46 -0.20 -7.56
CA ASP A 69 -6.59 -0.88 -6.96
C ASP A 69 -6.68 -2.24 -7.67
N PHE A 70 -6.68 -3.35 -6.91
CA PHE A 70 -6.99 -4.65 -7.49
C PHE A 70 -8.42 -4.58 -8.04
N GLU A 71 -8.57 -4.57 -9.38
CA GLU A 71 -9.83 -4.84 -10.07
C GLU A 71 -10.33 -6.26 -9.79
#